data_AF-A0A8T7EJW9-F1
#
_entry.id   AF-A0A8T7EJW9-F1
#
_cell.length_a   1.000
_cell.length_b   1.000
_cell.length_c   1.000
_cell.angle_alpha   90.00
_cell.angle_beta   90.00
_cell.angle_gamma   90.00
#
_symmetry.space_group_name_H-M   'P 1'
#
loop_
_entity.id
_entity.type
_entity.pdbx_description
1 polymer ?
#
loop_
_entity_poly.entity_id
_entity_poly.type
_entity_poly.pdbx_seq_one_letter_code
_entity_poly.pdbx_strand_id
1 'polypeptide(L)'
;MTKSRLLDLAVVRRALEFNVNEPVRALRSVLDRAIEPQRPPGERDWRSQDWLIYNILDLRYIKKQRVREVANRLYMSDANLYRKQNLAIEAVADSLLRMEADALLEEATESESKSVL
;
A
#
# COMPACT_ATOMS: atom_id res chain seq x y z
N MET A 1 -7.48 18.93 11.26
CA MET A 1 -7.57 17.85 10.25
C MET A 1 -6.47 18.08 9.23
N THR A 2 -5.30 17.45 9.39
CA THR A 2 -4.22 17.54 8.40
C THR A 2 -4.68 16.74 7.18
N LYS A 3 -4.97 17.41 6.06
CA LYS A 3 -5.28 16.71 4.80
C LYS A 3 -3.99 16.03 4.35
N SER A 4 -4.01 14.70 4.25
CA SER A 4 -2.86 13.92 3.79
C SER A 4 -2.54 14.31 2.35
N ARG A 5 -1.27 14.62 2.05
CA ARG A 5 -0.79 14.89 0.68
C ARG A 5 -0.97 13.69 -0.26
N LEU A 6 -1.18 12.50 0.28
CA LEU A 6 -1.50 11.31 -0.53
C LEU A 6 -2.87 11.44 -1.22
N LEU A 7 -3.77 12.27 -0.71
CA LEU A 7 -5.06 12.52 -1.36
C LEU A 7 -4.91 13.26 -2.70
N ASP A 8 -3.78 13.96 -2.89
CA ASP A 8 -3.51 14.73 -4.09
C ASP A 8 -2.89 13.88 -5.22
N LEU A 9 -2.58 12.61 -4.98
CA LEU A 9 -2.02 11.69 -5.98
C LEU A 9 -3.05 11.37 -7.08
N ALA A 10 -2.60 11.32 -8.34
CA ALA A 10 -3.43 10.98 -9.50
C ALA A 10 -4.12 9.63 -9.33
N VAL A 11 -3.40 8.61 -8.86
CA VAL A 11 -3.96 7.29 -8.60
C VAL A 11 -5.07 7.31 -7.55
N VAL A 12 -5.00 8.21 -6.57
CA VAL A 12 -6.01 8.36 -5.52
C VAL A 12 -7.22 9.14 -6.03
N ARG A 13 -7.00 10.20 -6.83
CA ARG A 13 -8.09 10.94 -7.48
C ARG A 13 -8.90 10.05 -8.42
N ARG A 14 -8.25 9.26 -9.27
CA ARG A 14 -8.92 8.28 -10.16
C ARG A 14 -9.71 7.25 -9.35
N ALA A 15 -9.18 6.82 -8.21
CA ALA A 15 -9.89 5.89 -7.32
C ALA A 15 -11.16 6.49 -6.66
N LEU A 16 -11.37 7.81 -6.67
CA LEU A 16 -12.60 8.44 -6.14
C LEU A 16 -13.85 7.99 -6.91
N GLU A 17 -13.73 7.85 -8.23
CA GLU A 17 -14.84 7.48 -9.12
C GLU A 17 -15.44 6.13 -8.71
N PHE A 18 -14.58 5.21 -8.27
CA PHE A 18 -14.95 3.86 -7.85
C PHE A 18 -15.31 3.74 -6.35
N ASN A 19 -15.17 4.83 -5.58
CA ASN A 19 -15.32 4.82 -4.12
C ASN A 19 -16.33 5.85 -3.60
N VAL A 20 -17.45 6.04 -4.33
CA VAL A 20 -18.57 6.92 -3.93
C VAL A 20 -18.10 8.36 -3.66
N ASN A 21 -17.04 8.80 -4.34
CA ASN A 21 -16.40 10.10 -4.13
C ASN A 21 -15.98 10.37 -2.66
N GLU A 22 -15.67 9.32 -1.89
CA GLU A 22 -15.18 9.44 -0.51
C GLU A 22 -13.64 9.36 -0.49
N PRO A 23 -12.91 10.46 -0.20
CA PRO A 23 -11.45 10.51 -0.36
C PRO A 23 -10.68 9.54 0.54
N VAL A 24 -11.15 9.34 1.78
CA VAL A 24 -10.51 8.42 2.72
C VAL A 24 -10.69 6.97 2.26
N ARG A 25 -11.83 6.63 1.68
CA ARG A 25 -12.12 5.30 1.15
C ARG A 25 -11.31 5.03 -0.12
N ALA A 26 -11.21 6.01 -1.02
CA ALA A 26 -10.36 5.92 -2.21
C ALA A 26 -8.88 5.72 -1.84
N LEU A 27 -8.37 6.52 -0.89
CA LEU A 27 -6.99 6.36 -0.41
C LEU A 27 -6.77 4.98 0.21
N ARG A 28 -7.70 4.47 1.02
CA ARG A 28 -7.60 3.12 1.59
C ARG A 28 -7.57 2.06 0.48
N SER A 29 -8.47 2.14 -0.50
CA SER A 29 -8.52 1.23 -1.64
C SER A 29 -7.19 1.20 -2.42
N VAL A 30 -6.55 2.36 -2.60
CA VAL A 30 -5.24 2.47 -3.25
C VAL A 30 -4.14 1.82 -2.40
N LEU A 31 -4.13 2.07 -1.09
CA LEU A 31 -3.14 1.47 -0.18
C LEU A 31 -3.29 -0.05 -0.11
N ASP A 32 -4.52 -0.57 -0.09
CA ASP A 32 -4.78 -2.01 -0.12
C ASP A 32 -4.24 -2.64 -1.42
N ARG A 33 -4.45 -1.96 -2.57
CA ARG A 33 -3.86 -2.36 -3.86
C ARG A 33 -2.34 -2.28 -3.88
N ALA A 34 -1.73 -1.32 -3.16
CA ALA A 34 -0.28 -1.21 -3.05
C ALA A 34 0.34 -2.26 -2.12
N ILE A 35 -0.44 -2.84 -1.20
CA ILE A 35 -0.02 -3.92 -0.29
C ILE A 35 -0.10 -5.29 -0.98
N GLU A 36 -1.11 -5.55 -1.81
CA GLU A 36 -1.33 -6.89 -2.38
C GLU A 36 -0.13 -7.47 -3.15
N PRO A 37 0.63 -6.70 -3.97
CA PRO A 37 1.81 -7.22 -4.66
C PRO A 37 2.91 -7.75 -3.73
N GLN A 38 2.87 -7.40 -2.44
CA GLN A 38 3.89 -7.87 -1.48
C GLN A 38 3.64 -9.30 -1.03
N ARG A 39 2.48 -9.87 -1.38
CA ARG A 39 2.10 -11.23 -1.05
C ARG A 39 2.87 -12.22 -1.92
N PRO A 40 3.74 -13.06 -1.34
CA PRO A 40 4.41 -14.10 -2.11
C PRO A 40 3.40 -15.16 -2.60
N PRO A 41 3.73 -15.90 -3.67
CA PRO A 41 2.94 -17.03 -4.12
C PRO A 41 2.96 -18.18 -3.10
N GLY A 42 1.93 -19.03 -3.15
CA GLY A 42 1.84 -20.24 -2.35
C GLY A 42 1.12 -20.08 -1.01
N GLU A 43 1.21 -21.11 -0.17
CA GLU A 43 0.63 -21.09 1.17
C GLU A 43 1.39 -20.14 2.08
N ARG A 44 0.65 -19.49 2.99
CA ARG A 44 1.20 -18.50 3.89
C ARG A 44 2.18 -19.13 4.87
N ASP A 45 3.44 -18.69 4.80
CA ASP A 45 4.47 -19.06 5.76
C ASP A 45 4.74 -17.91 6.75
N TRP A 46 4.68 -18.21 8.05
CA TRP A 46 4.94 -17.23 9.12
C TRP A 46 6.42 -17.11 9.50
N ARG A 47 7.25 -18.06 9.06
CA ARG A 47 8.69 -18.17 9.40
C ARG A 47 9.60 -17.83 8.22
N SER A 48 9.10 -17.93 6.98
CA SER A 48 9.88 -17.57 5.79
C SER A 48 10.21 -16.08 5.73
N GLN A 49 11.41 -15.77 5.23
CA GLN A 49 11.85 -14.40 4.96
C GLN A 49 11.04 -13.75 3.83
N ASP A 50 10.61 -14.52 2.84
CA ASP A 50 9.86 -14.00 1.68
C ASP A 50 8.50 -13.45 2.10
N TRP A 51 7.87 -14.08 3.09
CA TRP A 51 6.58 -13.67 3.63
C TRP A 51 6.67 -12.56 4.67
N LEU A 52 7.88 -12.21 5.13
CA LEU A 52 8.06 -11.31 6.27
C LEU A 52 7.42 -9.94 6.03
N ILE A 53 7.61 -9.35 4.84
CA ILE A 53 7.06 -8.04 4.49
C ILE A 53 5.53 -8.08 4.53
N TYR A 54 4.91 -9.01 3.81
CA TYR A 54 3.44 -9.15 3.79
C TYR A 54 2.87 -9.46 5.17
N ASN A 55 3.54 -10.32 5.94
CA ASN A 55 3.11 -10.65 7.29
C ASN A 55 3.13 -9.42 8.22
N ILE A 56 4.15 -8.58 8.12
CA ILE A 56 4.19 -7.32 8.87
C ILE A 56 3.05 -6.41 8.43
N LEU A 57 2.82 -6.24 7.13
CA LEU A 57 1.75 -5.40 6.58
C LEU A 57 0.37 -5.84 7.08
N ASP A 58 0.06 -7.12 6.91
CA ASP A 58 -1.22 -7.71 7.33
C ASP A 58 -1.43 -7.60 8.84
N LEU A 59 -0.44 -7.97 9.65
CA LEU A 59 -0.61 -7.95 11.10
C LEU A 59 -0.68 -6.52 11.65
N ARG A 60 0.18 -5.60 11.19
CA ARG A 60 0.31 -4.26 11.78
C ARG A 60 -0.68 -3.24 11.25
N TYR A 61 -1.01 -3.28 9.96
CA TYR A 61 -1.77 -2.22 9.32
C TYR A 61 -3.17 -2.66 8.96
N ILE A 62 -3.35 -3.89 8.47
CA ILE A 62 -4.67 -4.44 8.15
C ILE A 62 -5.38 -4.87 9.44
N LYS A 63 -4.75 -5.76 10.23
CA LYS A 63 -5.31 -6.30 11.49
C LYS A 63 -5.07 -5.41 12.71
N LYS A 64 -4.30 -4.32 12.56
CA LYS A 64 -4.02 -3.32 13.61
C LYS A 64 -3.50 -3.92 14.92
N GLN A 65 -2.73 -5.00 14.84
CA GLN A 65 -2.13 -5.64 16.02
C GLN A 65 -1.02 -4.77 16.61
N ARG A 66 -0.80 -4.90 17.92
CA ARG A 66 0.24 -4.15 18.63
C ARG A 66 1.63 -4.67 18.25
N VAL A 67 2.63 -3.78 18.30
CA VAL A 67 4.04 -4.10 17.98
C VAL A 67 4.48 -5.39 18.66
N ARG A 68 4.31 -5.46 19.99
CA ARG A 68 4.70 -6.60 20.81
C ARG A 68 4.01 -7.91 20.41
N GLU A 69 2.73 -7.86 20.05
CA GLU A 69 1.97 -9.05 19.61
C GLU A 69 2.51 -9.59 18.28
N VAL A 70 2.81 -8.69 17.35
CA VAL A 70 3.39 -9.05 16.06
C VAL A 70 4.81 -9.55 16.20
N ALA A 71 5.63 -8.90 17.02
CA ALA A 71 7.01 -9.30 17.27
C ALA A 71 7.05 -10.72 17.85
N ASN A 72 6.20 -11.01 18.84
CA ASN A 72 6.02 -12.35 19.39
C ASN A 72 5.55 -13.36 18.33
N ARG A 73 4.54 -13.02 17.52
CA ARG A 73 4.00 -13.92 16.48
C ARG A 73 5.04 -14.26 15.41
N LEU A 74 5.90 -13.30 15.07
CA LEU A 74 6.96 -13.46 14.07
C LEU A 74 8.31 -13.87 14.68
N TYR A 75 8.33 -14.28 15.96
CA TYR A 75 9.51 -14.76 16.67
C TYR A 75 10.72 -13.80 16.60
N MET A 76 10.48 -12.50 16.79
CA MET A 76 11.52 -11.47 16.75
C MET A 76 11.39 -10.46 17.89
N SER A 77 12.45 -9.71 18.17
CA SER A 77 12.39 -8.60 19.13
C SER A 77 11.63 -7.40 18.56
N ASP A 78 11.06 -6.57 19.44
CA ASP A 78 10.38 -5.32 19.05
C ASP A 78 11.29 -4.42 18.20
N ALA A 79 12.57 -4.28 18.58
CA ALA A 79 13.55 -3.50 17.83
C ALA A 79 13.83 -4.08 16.42
N ASN A 80 13.81 -5.40 16.26
CA ASN A 80 13.91 -6.01 14.94
C ASN A 80 12.63 -5.74 14.12
N LEU A 81 11.46 -5.87 14.74
CA LEU A 81 10.19 -5.59 14.09
C LEU A 81 10.12 -4.15 13.58
N TYR A 82 10.48 -3.14 14.38
CA TYR A 82 10.47 -1.74 13.92
C TYR A 82 11.33 -1.51 12.67
N ARG A 83 12.52 -2.12 12.58
CA ARG A 83 13.36 -2.04 11.38
C ARG A 83 12.69 -2.70 10.18
N LYS A 84 12.09 -3.87 10.37
CA LYS A 84 11.38 -4.59 9.30
C LYS A 84 10.07 -3.91 8.89
N GLN A 85 9.44 -3.13 9.77
CA GLN A 85 8.31 -2.28 9.41
C GLN A 85 8.70 -1.17 8.45
N ASN A 86 9.86 -0.54 8.61
CA ASN A 86 10.32 0.49 7.68
C ASN A 86 10.47 -0.09 6.28
N LEU A 87 11.12 -1.27 6.15
CA LEU A 87 11.21 -1.99 4.88
C LEU A 87 9.83 -2.33 4.29
N ALA A 88 8.87 -2.71 5.14
CA ALA A 88 7.52 -3.00 4.69
C ALA A 88 6.78 -1.75 4.19
N ILE A 89 6.95 -0.61 4.85
CA ILE A 89 6.41 0.68 4.41
C ILE A 89 7.07 1.12 3.10
N GLU A 90 8.39 0.97 2.97
CA GLU A 90 9.15 1.27 1.75
C GLU A 90 8.63 0.44 0.56
N ALA A 91 8.41 -0.86 0.72
CA ALA A 91 7.85 -1.71 -0.33
C ALA A 91 6.46 -1.26 -0.82
N VAL A 92 5.62 -0.79 0.10
CA VAL A 92 4.30 -0.20 -0.24
C VAL A 92 4.47 1.15 -0.91
N ALA A 93 5.40 1.99 -0.46
CA ALA A 93 5.69 3.27 -1.07
C ALA A 93 6.19 3.11 -2.51
N ASP A 94 7.08 2.17 -2.77
CA ASP A 94 7.56 1.85 -4.13
C ASP A 94 6.42 1.39 -5.04
N SER A 95 5.49 0.60 -4.50
CA SER A 95 4.31 0.17 -5.26
C SER A 95 3.37 1.33 -5.54
N LEU A 96 3.18 2.23 -4.56
CA LEU A 96 2.38 3.43 -4.74
C LEU A 96 2.98 4.38 -5.77
N LEU A 97 4.31 4.53 -5.80
CA LEU A 97 5.02 5.34 -6.80
C LEU A 97 4.84 4.78 -8.22
N ARG A 98 4.90 3.46 -8.39
CA ARG A 98 4.59 2.82 -9.68
C ARG A 98 3.16 3.09 -10.10
N MET A 99 2.20 2.87 -9.20
CA MET A 99 0.78 3.12 -9.48
C MET A 99 0.49 4.58 -9.80
N GLU A 100 1.20 5.53 -9.17
CA GLU A 100 1.09 6.96 -9.48
C GLU A 100 1.66 7.27 -10.88
N ALA A 101 2.82 6.71 -11.22
CA ALA A 101 3.40 6.89 -12.55
C ALA A 101 2.47 6.37 -13.66
N ASP A 102 1.89 5.18 -13.46
CA ASP A 102 0.93 4.59 -14.40
C ASP A 102 -0.32 5.47 -14.55
N ALA A 103 -0.87 5.97 -13.43
CA ALA A 103 -2.02 6.87 -13.45
C ALA A 103 -1.76 8.19 -14.19
N LEU A 104 -0.56 8.77 -14.03
CA LEU A 104 -0.17 9.99 -14.74
C LEU A 104 0.02 9.77 -16.24
N LEU A 105 0.55 8.60 -16.64
CA LEU A 105 0.67 8.22 -18.04
C LEU A 105 -0.72 8.06 -18.68
N GLU A 106 -1.65 7.38 -18.00
CA GLU A 106 -3.05 7.26 -18.46
C GLU A 106 -3.70 8.65 -18.65
N GLU A 107 -3.58 9.55 -17.67
CA GLU A 107 -4.11 10.92 -17.77
C GLU A 107 -3.54 11.68 -18.99
N ALA A 108 -2.25 11.53 -19.29
CA ALA A 108 -1.62 12.15 -20.45
C ALA A 108 -2.19 11.61 -21.78
N THR A 109 -2.34 10.29 -21.91
CA THR A 109 -2.88 9.64 -23.12
C THR A 109 -4.36 9.98 -23.38
N GLU A 110 -5.15 10.09 -22.30
CA GLU A 110 -6.57 10.51 -22.38
C GLU A 110 -6.70 11.97 -22.83
N SER A 111 -5.79 12.83 -22.38
CA SER A 111 -5.73 14.24 -22.77
C SER A 111 -5.38 14.42 -24.25
N GLU A 112 -4.37 13.70 -24.75
CA GLU A 112 -3.99 13.70 -26.16
C GLU A 112 -5.12 13.21 -27.06
N SER A 113 -5.81 12.14 -26.68
CA SER A 113 -6.93 11.56 -27.44
C SER A 113 -8.12 12.53 -27.54
N LYS A 114 -8.38 13.33 -26.49
CA LYS A 114 -9.44 14.36 -26.50
C LYS A 114 -9.07 15.60 -27.30
N SER A 115 -7.80 15.87 -27.55
CA SER A 115 -7.34 17.02 -28.34
C SER A 115 -7.34 16.79 -29.84
N VAL A 116 -7.42 15.53 -30.29
CA VAL A 116 -7.42 15.14 -31.72
C VAL A 116 -8.86 15.03 -32.27
N LEU A 117 -9.86 15.05 -31.39
CA LEU A 117 -11.30 15.08 -31.72
C LEU A 117 -11.85 16.50 -31.66
#